data_AF-A0A7X7PGW7-F1
#
_entry.id   AF-A0A7X7PGW7-F1
#
_cell.length_a   1.000
_cell.length_b   1.000
_cell.length_c   1.000
_cell.angle_alpha   90.00
_cell.angle_beta   90.00
_cell.angle_gamma   90.00
#
_symmetry.space_group_name_H-M   'P 1'
#
loop_
_entity.id
_entity.type
_entity.pdbx_description
1 polymer ?
#
loop_
_entity_poly.entity_id
_entity_poly.type
_entity_poly.pdbx_seq_one_letter_code
_entity_poly.pdbx_strand_id
1 'polypeptide(L)'
;MSKFAKGKSWIENRLADDLELDGRHYTANLLARKGTGVQGFRVSVVFIDHEGGPDVEAALPNAASTAEVHGVTRDLQADPDRLHSLLREASAAASG
;
A
#
# COMPACT_ATOMS: atom_id res chain seq x y z
N MET A 1 4.89 15.44 -0.16
CA MET A 1 4.47 15.33 -1.58
C MET A 1 4.37 13.85 -1.91
N SER A 2 3.28 13.40 -2.54
CA SER A 2 3.15 11.99 -2.97
C SER A 2 4.25 11.64 -4.00
N LYS A 3 4.87 10.46 -3.84
CA LYS A 3 5.89 9.90 -4.73
C LYS A 3 5.29 9.29 -6.01
N PHE A 4 3.97 9.09 -6.04
CA PHE A 4 3.26 8.43 -7.14
C PHE A 4 2.53 9.46 -8.03
N ALA A 5 2.53 9.22 -9.34
CA ALA A 5 2.04 10.17 -10.33
C ALA A 5 0.52 10.39 -10.27
N LYS A 6 0.09 11.66 -10.34
CA LYS A 6 -1.32 12.11 -10.23
C LYS A 6 -2.15 11.95 -11.52
N GLY A 7 -2.04 10.81 -12.21
CA GLY A 7 -2.83 10.53 -13.42
C GLY A 7 -4.28 10.12 -13.09
N LYS A 8 -5.24 10.35 -14.02
CA LYS A 8 -6.66 9.92 -13.90
C LYS A 8 -6.88 8.41 -13.71
N SER A 9 -5.82 7.60 -13.83
CA SER A 9 -5.84 6.13 -13.74
C SER A 9 -5.35 5.58 -12.40
N TRP A 10 -5.05 6.44 -11.43
CA TRP A 10 -4.47 6.07 -10.14
C TRP A 10 -5.30 6.65 -8.98
N ILE A 11 -5.41 5.86 -7.92
CA ILE A 11 -5.91 6.29 -6.62
C ILE A 11 -4.79 5.99 -5.63
N GLU A 12 -4.46 6.97 -4.80
CA GLU A 12 -3.53 6.82 -3.69
C GLU A 12 -4.20 7.32 -2.43
N ASN A 13 -4.21 6.50 -1.39
CA ASN A 13 -4.74 6.87 -0.08
C ASN A 13 -3.70 6.58 1.00
N ARG A 14 -3.50 7.54 1.91
CA ARG A 14 -2.67 7.34 3.09
C ARG A 14 -3.30 6.30 4.01
N LEU A 15 -2.53 5.30 4.43
CA LEU A 15 -2.96 4.32 5.44
C LEU A 15 -2.38 4.65 6.81
N ALA A 16 -1.10 5.00 6.87
CA ALA A 16 -0.43 5.43 8.10
C ALA A 16 0.80 6.26 7.80
N ASP A 17 1.08 7.27 8.63
CA ASP A 17 2.25 8.15 8.45
C ASP A 17 3.53 7.59 9.08
N ASP A 18 3.39 6.71 10.08
CA ASP A 18 4.51 6.12 10.80
C ASP A 18 4.17 4.69 11.27
N LEU A 19 4.78 3.70 10.63
CA LEU A 19 4.79 2.29 11.02
C LEU A 19 6.22 1.86 11.31
N GLU A 20 6.45 1.27 12.48
CA GLU A 20 7.76 0.73 12.84
C GLU A 20 7.85 -0.79 12.53
N LEU A 21 8.94 -1.21 11.88
CA LEU A 21 9.35 -2.61 11.81
C LEU A 21 10.84 -2.70 12.06
N ASP A 22 11.24 -3.46 13.09
CA ASP A 22 12.64 -3.71 13.46
C ASP A 22 13.50 -2.44 13.56
N GLY A 23 12.93 -1.38 14.17
CA GLY A 23 13.56 -0.07 14.35
C GLY A 23 13.59 0.84 13.13
N ARG A 24 13.01 0.42 12.00
CA ARG A 24 12.87 1.23 10.78
C ARG A 24 11.44 1.76 10.66
N HIS A 25 11.32 3.01 10.24
CA HIS A 25 10.04 3.71 10.15
C HIS A 25 9.55 3.83 8.70
N TYR A 26 8.26 3.59 8.50
CA TYR A 26 7.62 3.53 7.20
C TYR A 26 6.39 4.40 7.14
N THR A 27 6.19 5.03 6.00
CA THR A 27 4.89 5.59 5.62
C THR A 27 4.13 4.54 4.80
N ALA A 28 2.90 4.20 5.16
CA ALA A 28 2.08 3.25 4.41
C ALA A 28 1.05 3.97 3.53
N ASN A 29 1.02 3.61 2.24
CA ASN A 29 0.07 4.10 1.25
C ASN A 29 -0.64 2.96 0.53
N LEU A 30 -1.95 3.04 0.36
CA LEU A 30 -2.66 2.21 -0.58
C LEU A 30 -2.52 2.81 -1.98
N LEU A 31 -2.13 2.00 -2.95
CA LEU A 31 -2.14 2.33 -4.37
C LEU A 31 -3.13 1.45 -5.11
N ALA A 32 -4.02 2.08 -5.86
CA ALA A 32 -4.91 1.38 -6.78
C ALA A 32 -4.74 1.96 -8.18
N ARG A 33 -4.32 1.10 -9.13
CA ARG A 33 -4.07 1.48 -10.52
C ARG A 33 -5.02 0.75 -11.45
N LYS A 34 -5.69 1.50 -12.34
CA LYS A 34 -6.39 0.88 -13.47
C LYS A 34 -5.37 0.22 -14.39
N GLY A 35 -5.43 -1.10 -14.48
CA GLY A 35 -4.52 -1.92 -15.27
C GLY A 35 -5.22 -2.56 -16.46
N THR A 36 -4.44 -2.91 -17.49
CA THR A 36 -4.90 -3.81 -18.54
C THR A 36 -4.99 -5.24 -17.99
N GLY A 37 -6.00 -6.00 -18.43
CA GLY A 37 -6.18 -7.41 -18.04
C GLY A 37 -6.79 -7.65 -16.66
N VAL A 38 -7.29 -6.63 -15.98
CA VAL A 38 -8.10 -6.78 -14.75
C VAL A 38 -9.38 -5.96 -14.86
N GLN A 39 -10.49 -6.49 -14.35
CA GLN A 39 -11.69 -5.69 -14.16
C GLN A 39 -11.49 -4.79 -12.94
N GLY A 40 -11.43 -3.48 -13.14
CA GLY A 40 -11.24 -2.50 -12.06
C GLY A 40 -9.78 -2.08 -11.85
N PHE A 41 -9.24 -2.35 -10.67
CA PHE A 41 -7.97 -1.83 -10.16
C PHE A 41 -7.08 -2.96 -9.64
N ARG A 42 -5.80 -2.90 -9.98
CA ARG A 42 -4.76 -3.60 -9.22
C ARG A 42 -4.48 -2.79 -7.97
N VAL A 43 -4.43 -3.45 -6.82
CA VAL A 43 -4.28 -2.79 -5.52
C VAL A 43 -3.02 -3.31 -4.83
N SER A 44 -2.25 -2.41 -4.23
CA SER A 44 -1.12 -2.73 -3.37
C SER A 44 -1.03 -1.74 -2.21
N VAL A 45 -0.31 -2.15 -1.16
CA VAL A 45 0.18 -1.25 -0.12
C VAL A 45 1.67 -1.03 -0.37
N VAL A 46 2.08 0.23 -0.44
CA VAL A 46 3.49 0.60 -0.52
C VAL A 46 3.91 1.22 0.79
N PHE A 47 4.96 0.65 1.38
CA PHE A 47 5.62 1.11 2.57
C PHE A 47 6.89 1.86 2.16
N ILE A 48 6.87 3.18 2.32
CA ILE A 48 7.96 4.07 1.97
C ILE A 48 8.86 4.22 3.19
N ASP A 49 10.10 3.80 3.06
CA ASP A 49 11.10 3.87 4.10
C ASP A 49 11.51 5.32 4.40
N HIS A 50 11.51 5.71 5.67
CA HIS A 50 11.86 7.08 6.07
C HIS A 50 13.38 7.34 5.99
N GLU A 51 14.20 6.29 6.07
CA GLU A 51 15.67 6.38 6.03
C GLU A 51 16.24 6.33 4.61
N GLY A 52 15.38 6.25 3.59
CA GLY A 52 15.78 6.24 2.18
C GLY A 52 16.17 4.87 1.63
N GLY A 53 15.84 3.79 2.35
CA GLY A 53 15.90 2.43 1.84
C GLY A 53 14.89 2.16 0.71
N PRO A 54 14.91 0.95 0.11
CA PRO A 54 13.95 0.58 -0.91
C PRO A 54 12.52 0.55 -0.33
N ASP A 55 11.56 1.03 -1.11
CA ASP A 55 10.14 0.90 -0.77
C ASP A 55 9.76 -0.60 -0.78
N VAL A 56 8.92 -1.01 0.16
CA VAL A 56 8.38 -2.37 0.23
C VAL A 56 6.95 -2.36 -0.30
N GLU A 57 6.61 -3.27 -1.21
CA GLU A 57 5.27 -3.35 -1.79
C GLU A 57 4.60 -4.69 -1.46
N ALA A 58 3.39 -4.62 -0.90
CA ALA A 58 2.53 -5.77 -0.64
C ALA A 58 1.34 -5.75 -1.59
N ALA A 59 1.22 -6.76 -2.46
CA ALA A 59 0.08 -6.90 -3.36
C ALA A 59 -1.19 -7.27 -2.56
N LEU A 60 -2.31 -6.66 -2.92
CA LEU A 60 -3.64 -6.98 -2.40
C LEU A 60 -4.53 -7.57 -3.50
N PRO A 61 -5.67 -8.19 -3.13
CA PRO A 61 -6.69 -8.54 -4.10
C PRO A 61 -7.09 -7.33 -4.96
N ASN A 62 -7.34 -7.57 -6.25
CA ASN A 62 -7.86 -6.53 -7.15
C ASN A 62 -9.22 -6.03 -6.66
N ALA A 63 -9.48 -4.74 -6.83
CA ALA A 63 -10.77 -4.13 -6.54
C ALA A 63 -11.53 -3.87 -7.84
N ALA A 64 -12.80 -4.25 -7.92
CA ALA A 64 -13.61 -4.08 -9.11
C ALA A 64 -14.04 -2.61 -9.33
N SER A 65 -14.01 -1.79 -8.27
CA SER A 65 -14.50 -0.41 -8.30
C SER A 65 -13.74 0.53 -7.36
N THR A 66 -13.91 1.83 -7.55
CA THR A 66 -13.39 2.86 -6.64
C THR A 66 -13.99 2.73 -5.23
N ALA A 67 -15.26 2.30 -5.12
CA ALA A 67 -15.91 2.11 -3.82
C ALA A 67 -15.22 0.99 -3.01
N GLU A 68 -14.87 -0.11 -3.66
CA GLU A 68 -14.09 -1.19 -3.03
C GLU A 68 -12.70 -0.72 -2.63
N VAL A 69 -12.01 0.07 -3.46
CA VAL A 69 -10.70 0.66 -3.08
C VAL A 69 -10.81 1.48 -1.80
N HIS A 70 -11.86 2.30 -1.66
CA HIS A 70 -12.10 3.06 -0.43
C HIS A 70 -12.52 2.20 0.76
N GLY A 71 -13.24 1.09 0.52
CA GLY A 71 -13.54 0.08 1.53
C GLY A 71 -12.26 -0.52 2.10
N VAL A 72 -11.40 -1.07 1.22
CA VAL A 72 -10.09 -1.64 1.60
C VAL A 72 -9.23 -0.62 2.34
N THR A 73 -9.22 0.64 1.87
CA THR A 73 -8.48 1.72 2.55
C THR A 73 -8.96 1.88 4.00
N ARG A 74 -10.28 1.94 4.22
CA ARG A 74 -10.86 2.12 5.55
C ARG A 74 -10.62 0.93 6.46
N ASP A 75 -10.77 -0.28 5.92
CA ASP A 75 -10.57 -1.51 6.69
C ASP A 75 -9.12 -1.60 7.18
N LEU A 76 -8.15 -1.27 6.32
CA LEU A 76 -6.73 -1.25 6.69
C LEU A 76 -6.37 -0.10 7.66
N GLN A 77 -6.99 1.07 7.52
CA GLN A 77 -6.81 2.16 8.49
C GLN A 77 -7.37 1.81 9.88
N ALA A 78 -8.41 0.98 9.93
CA ALA A 78 -9.02 0.51 11.18
C ALA A 78 -8.28 -0.68 11.81
N ASP A 79 -7.31 -1.28 11.10
CA ASP A 79 -6.57 -2.48 11.53
C ASP A 79 -5.05 -2.28 11.37
N PRO A 80 -4.40 -1.60 12.34
CA PRO A 80 -2.95 -1.40 12.33
C PRO A 80 -2.15 -2.72 12.37
N ASP A 81 -2.65 -3.74 13.07
CA ASP A 81 -1.98 -5.04 13.18
C ASP A 81 -1.90 -5.73 11.81
N ARG A 82 -2.94 -5.56 10.97
CA ARG A 82 -2.91 -6.03 9.58
C ARG A 82 -1.86 -5.32 8.76
N LEU A 83 -1.68 -4.00 8.92
CA LEU A 83 -0.63 -3.25 8.22
C LEU A 83 0.78 -3.73 8.62
N HIS A 84 1.04 -3.95 9.90
CA HIS A 84 2.31 -4.49 10.37
C HIS A 84 2.57 -5.90 9.83
N SER A 85 1.53 -6.73 9.75
CA SER A 85 1.64 -8.09 9.18
C SER A 85 2.02 -8.04 7.70
N LEU A 86 1.34 -7.21 6.91
CA LEU A 86 1.66 -7.00 5.48
C LEU A 86 3.09 -6.48 5.28
N LEU A 87 3.53 -5.52 6.08
CA LEU A 87 4.89 -4.99 6.02
C LEU A 87 5.93 -6.08 6.30
N ARG A 88 5.72 -6.90 7.35
CA ARG A 88 6.64 -8.00 7.70
C ARG A 88 6.71 -9.04 6.60
N GLU A 89 5.57 -9.49 6.08
CA GLU A 89 5.48 -10.48 5.01
C GLU A 89 6.18 -9.99 3.73
N ALA A 90 5.92 -8.74 3.32
CA ALA A 90 6.52 -8.18 2.13
C ALA A 90 8.03 -7.89 2.29
N SER A 91 8.46 -7.46 3.49
CA SER A 91 9.89 -7.24 3.79
C SER A 91 10.68 -8.55 3.77
N ALA A 92 10.09 -9.63 4.29
CA ALA A 92 10.69 -10.96 4.22
C ALA A 92 10.80 -11.46 2.77
N ALA A 93 9.75 -11.26 1.96
CA ALA A 93 9.75 -11.63 0.54
C ALA A 93 10.76 -10.81 -0.30
N ALA A 94 11.05 -9.56 0.08
CA ALA A 94 12.05 -8.72 -0.59
C ALA A 94 13.50 -9.05 -0.22
N SER A 95 13.71 -9.80 0.88
CA SER A 95 15.04 -10.13 1.41
C SER A 95 15.55 -11.53 1.01
N GLY A 96 14.70 -12.37 0.42
CA GLY A 96 15.02 -13.73 -0.04
C GLY A 96 15.21 -13.82 -1.54
#